data_AF-A0A1F8PZY4-F1
#
_entry.id   AF-A0A1F8PZY4-F1
#
_cell.length_a   1.000
_cell.length_b   1.000
_cell.length_c   1.000
_cell.angle_alpha   90.00
_cell.angle_beta   90.00
_cell.angle_gamma   90.00
#
_symmetry.space_group_name_H-M   'P 1'
#
loop_
_entity.id
_entity.type
_entity.pdbx_description
1 polymer ?
#
loop_
_entity_poly.entity_id
_entity_poly.type
_entity_poly.pdbx_seq_one_letter_code
_entity_poly.pdbx_strand_id
1 'polypeptide(L)'
;MIEQISPCGCFITPDKFLVKDWELGMDGNYAEVSLLICSVCGQSWLRYFYEIEAFPASGRWYLGAIKAEQASRMKVENAKATLESLSWYFYGGSYFEGRRGKTSGRIYLFP
;
A
#
# COMPACT_ATOMS: atom_id res chain seq x y z
N MET A 1 -20.65 -15.54 -24.92
CA MET A 1 -20.60 -15.68 -23.46
C MET A 1 -19.44 -14.84 -22.98
N ILE A 2 -19.71 -13.79 -22.21
CA ILE A 2 -18.65 -12.94 -21.65
C ILE A 2 -18.47 -13.44 -20.23
N GLU A 3 -17.37 -14.15 -19.94
CA GLU A 3 -17.02 -14.46 -18.56
C GLU A 3 -16.79 -13.14 -17.83
N GLN A 4 -17.69 -12.79 -16.91
CA GLN A 4 -17.45 -11.72 -15.96
C GLN A 4 -16.32 -12.16 -15.05
N ILE A 5 -15.09 -11.78 -15.39
CA ILE A 5 -13.93 -11.89 -14.50
C ILE A 5 -14.22 -10.97 -13.33
N SER A 6 -14.72 -11.55 -12.25
CA SER A 6 -14.92 -10.81 -11.00
C SER A 6 -13.55 -10.35 -10.48
N PRO A 7 -13.42 -9.10 -10.02
CA PRO A 7 -12.16 -8.64 -9.44
C PRO A 7 -11.78 -9.55 -8.27
N CYS A 8 -10.51 -9.95 -8.20
CA CYS A 8 -10.00 -10.77 -7.10
C CYS A 8 -10.31 -10.12 -5.74
N GLY A 9 -10.60 -10.94 -4.72
CA GLY A 9 -10.89 -10.49 -3.36
C GLY A 9 -9.81 -9.59 -2.74
N CYS A 10 -8.57 -9.61 -3.26
CA CYS A 10 -7.50 -8.72 -2.81
C CYS A 10 -7.82 -7.22 -3.02
N PHE A 11 -8.72 -6.88 -3.97
CA PHE A 11 -9.18 -5.50 -4.18
C PHE A 11 -10.26 -5.05 -3.20
N ILE A 12 -10.73 -5.93 -2.32
CA ILE A 12 -11.79 -5.67 -1.32
C ILE A 12 -11.23 -5.85 0.09
N THR A 13 -10.61 -7.00 0.39
CA THR A 13 -10.02 -7.34 1.70
C THR A 13 -8.57 -7.83 1.51
N PRO A 14 -7.63 -6.93 1.19
CA PRO A 14 -6.25 -7.31 0.86
C PRO A 14 -5.54 -8.10 1.96
N ASP A 15 -5.86 -7.83 3.24
CA ASP A 15 -5.25 -8.47 4.41
C ASP A 15 -5.31 -10.01 4.39
N LYS A 16 -6.29 -10.59 3.70
CA LYS A 16 -6.45 -12.06 3.60
C LYS A 16 -5.65 -12.71 2.48
N PHE A 17 -5.18 -11.93 1.52
CA PHE A 17 -4.66 -12.45 0.26
C PHE A 17 -3.23 -12.02 -0.04
N LEU A 18 -2.74 -10.96 0.61
CA LEU A 18 -1.42 -10.41 0.33
C LEU A 18 -0.37 -11.04 1.23
N VAL A 19 0.71 -11.50 0.61
CA VAL A 19 1.92 -11.95 1.28
C VAL A 19 3.07 -11.00 0.93
N LYS A 20 3.99 -10.77 1.88
CA LYS A 20 5.18 -9.94 1.62
C LYS A 20 6.03 -10.63 0.56
N ASP A 21 6.37 -9.89 -0.49
CA ASP A 21 7.19 -10.35 -1.61
C ASP A 21 8.62 -9.85 -1.45
N TRP A 22 8.78 -8.53 -1.28
CA TRP A 22 10.09 -7.90 -1.11
C TRP A 22 10.04 -6.72 -0.14
N GLU A 23 11.08 -6.56 0.67
CA GLU A 23 11.28 -5.40 1.52
C GLU A 23 12.28 -4.45 0.87
N LEU A 24 11.82 -3.25 0.48
CA LEU A 24 12.65 -2.27 -0.23
C LEU A 24 13.52 -1.45 0.74
N GLY A 25 13.06 -1.30 2.00
CA GLY A 25 13.74 -0.51 3.03
C GLY A 25 12.98 0.76 3.36
N MET A 26 13.69 1.76 3.88
CA MET A 26 13.11 3.04 4.31
C MET A 26 13.34 4.15 3.27
N ASP A 27 12.35 5.02 3.09
CA ASP A 27 12.51 6.24 2.29
C ASP A 27 13.10 7.41 3.09
N GLY A 28 13.27 8.58 2.45
CA GLY A 28 13.77 9.79 3.10
C GLY A 28 12.86 10.39 4.18
N ASN A 29 11.61 9.91 4.31
CA ASN A 29 10.70 10.27 5.40
C ASN A 29 10.70 9.21 6.51
N TYR A 30 11.62 8.25 6.48
CA TYR A 30 11.70 7.10 7.39
C TYR A 30 10.47 6.17 7.31
N ALA A 31 9.74 6.18 6.20
CA ALA A 31 8.67 5.23 5.98
C ALA A 31 9.22 3.92 5.40
N GLU A 32 8.79 2.80 5.97
CA GLU A 32 9.07 1.47 5.43
C GLU A 32 8.29 1.21 4.15
N VAL A 33 8.99 0.75 3.13
CA VAL A 33 8.43 0.41 1.82
C VAL A 33 8.60 -1.08 1.57
N SER A 34 7.51 -1.72 1.17
CA SER A 34 7.51 -3.14 0.80
C SER A 34 6.60 -3.41 -0.39
N LEU A 35 6.97 -4.43 -1.16
CA LEU A 35 6.13 -5.02 -2.19
C LEU A 35 5.44 -6.25 -1.61
N LEU A 36 4.16 -6.39 -1.93
CA LEU A 36 3.37 -7.56 -1.64
C LEU A 36 2.81 -8.14 -2.93
N ILE A 37 2.49 -9.42 -2.88
CA ILE A 37 1.85 -10.13 -3.97
C ILE A 37 0.60 -10.82 -3.46
N CYS A 38 -0.46 -10.81 -4.27
CA CYS A 38 -1.63 -11.63 -4.01
C CYS A 38 -1.30 -13.10 -4.29
N SER A 39 -1.43 -13.95 -3.28
CA SER A 39 -1.18 -15.40 -3.40
C SER A 39 -2.17 -16.14 -4.31
N VAL A 40 -3.29 -15.49 -4.68
CA VAL A 40 -4.35 -16.08 -5.52
C VAL A 40 -4.22 -15.66 -6.99
N CYS A 41 -4.07 -14.36 -7.26
CA CYS A 41 -4.07 -13.83 -8.63
C CYS A 41 -2.73 -13.24 -9.09
N GLY A 42 -1.71 -13.21 -8.24
CA GLY A 42 -0.40 -12.64 -8.57
C GLY A 42 -0.35 -11.12 -8.67
N GLN A 43 -1.44 -10.41 -8.36
CA GLN A 43 -1.46 -8.94 -8.37
C GLN A 43 -0.40 -8.36 -7.43
N SER A 44 0.45 -7.46 -7.94
CA SER A 44 1.43 -6.72 -7.16
C SER A 44 0.81 -5.55 -6.40
N TRP A 45 1.28 -5.32 -5.18
CA TRP A 45 0.84 -4.25 -4.30
C TRP A 45 2.04 -3.56 -3.68
N LEU A 46 1.95 -2.23 -3.57
CA LEU A 46 2.91 -1.39 -2.88
C LEU A 46 2.38 -1.03 -1.50
N ARG A 47 3.13 -1.33 -0.45
CA ARG A 47 2.86 -0.87 0.91
C ARG A 47 3.88 0.17 1.33
N TYR A 48 3.35 1.24 1.91
CA TYR A 48 4.09 2.34 2.50
C TYR A 48 3.63 2.51 3.94
N PHE A 49 4.52 2.36 4.90
CA PHE A 49 4.20 2.40 6.32
C PHE A 49 5.06 3.42 7.05
N TYR A 50 4.41 4.29 7.78
CA TYR A 50 5.03 5.38 8.51
C TYR A 50 4.57 5.34 9.96
N GLU A 51 5.53 5.35 10.87
CA GLU A 51 5.29 5.41 12.31
C GLU A 51 6.41 6.21 12.96
N ILE A 52 6.06 7.00 13.98
CA ILE A 52 7.03 7.71 14.79
C ILE A 52 6.96 7.11 16.19
N GLU A 53 7.96 6.33 16.58
CA GLU A 53 7.97 5.58 17.85
C GLU A 53 7.75 6.47 19.06
N ALA A 54 8.24 7.72 19.02
CA ALA A 54 8.10 8.69 20.10
C ALA A 54 6.66 9.20 20.31
N PHE A 55 5.75 8.98 19.36
CA PHE A 55 4.38 9.50 19.41
C PHE A 55 3.35 8.38 19.34
N PRO A 56 2.46 8.26 20.35
CA PRO A 56 1.37 7.30 20.31
C PRO A 56 0.42 7.65 19.16
N ALA A 57 -0.22 6.61 18.61
CA ALA A 57 -1.17 6.74 17.50
C ALA A 57 -0.61 7.45 16.24
N SER A 58 0.70 7.38 16.01
CA SER A 58 1.34 7.97 14.83
C SER A 58 1.32 7.03 13.61
N GLY A 59 1.21 5.72 13.84
CA GLY A 59 1.28 4.68 12.82
C GLY A 59 0.19 4.77 11.76
N ARG A 60 0.60 4.83 10.50
CA ARG A 60 -0.26 4.85 9.32
C ARG A 60 0.36 4.04 8.18
N TRP A 61 -0.45 3.25 7.50
CA TRP A 61 -0.06 2.53 6.31
C TRP A 61 -0.96 2.89 5.14
N TYR A 62 -0.38 2.76 3.96
CA TYR A 62 -1.03 2.91 2.67
C TYR A 62 -0.70 1.71 1.80
N LEU A 63 -1.67 1.27 1.01
CA LEU A 63 -1.55 0.05 0.22
C LEU A 63 -2.25 0.22 -1.13
N GLY A 64 -1.48 0.18 -2.22
CA GLY A 64 -1.98 0.44 -3.57
C GLY A 64 -1.66 -0.71 -4.53
N ALA A 65 -2.62 -1.06 -5.38
CA ALA A 65 -2.39 -2.02 -6.45
C ALA A 65 -1.56 -1.36 -7.56
N ILE A 66 -0.47 -2.00 -7.96
CA ILE A 66 0.44 -1.50 -8.99
C ILE A 66 0.66 -2.56 -10.07
N LYS A 67 1.08 -2.15 -11.26
CA LYS A 67 1.43 -3.10 -12.31
C LYS A 67 2.74 -3.84 -11.98
N ALA A 68 2.93 -5.04 -12.52
CA ALA A 68 4.17 -5.81 -12.33
C ALA A 68 5.42 -5.05 -12.83
N GLU A 69 5.28 -4.26 -13.89
CA GLU A 69 6.37 -3.43 -14.42
C GLU A 69 6.72 -2.27 -13.47
N GLN A 70 5.74 -1.75 -12.73
CA GLN A 70 6.00 -0.75 -11.68
C GLN A 70 6.68 -1.41 -10.48
N ALA A 71 6.27 -2.61 -10.10
CA ALA A 71 6.86 -3.36 -8.99
C ALA A 71 8.34 -3.67 -9.23
N SER A 72 8.69 -4.18 -10.43
CA SER A 72 10.08 -4.53 -10.77
C SER A 72 11.04 -3.33 -10.84
N ARG A 73 10.52 -2.11 -10.96
CA ARG A 73 11.31 -0.86 -11.02
C ARG A 73 11.10 0.02 -9.79
N MET A 74 10.38 -0.46 -8.79
CA MET A 74 10.05 0.30 -7.59
C MET A 74 11.32 0.64 -6.82
N LYS A 75 11.38 1.85 -6.30
CA LYS A 75 12.41 2.28 -5.37
C LYS A 75 11.77 2.97 -4.16
N VAL A 76 12.48 3.05 -3.05
CA VAL A 76 11.94 3.69 -1.85
C VAL A 76 11.58 5.17 -2.12
N GLU A 77 12.36 5.86 -2.97
CA GLU A 77 12.18 7.29 -3.23
C GLU A 77 10.95 7.63 -4.07
N ASN A 78 10.42 6.66 -4.85
CA ASN A 78 9.26 6.87 -5.71
C ASN A 78 7.97 6.21 -5.19
N ALA A 79 8.03 5.49 -4.06
CA ALA A 79 6.91 4.74 -3.52
C ALA A 79 5.70 5.62 -3.16
N LYS A 80 5.92 6.67 -2.38
CA LYS A 80 4.86 7.62 -1.99
C LYS A 80 4.21 8.27 -3.21
N ALA A 81 5.02 8.82 -4.11
CA ALA A 81 4.53 9.45 -5.33
C ALA A 81 3.75 8.47 -6.22
N THR A 82 4.16 7.20 -6.26
CA THR A 82 3.42 6.16 -6.98
C THR A 82 2.04 5.94 -6.38
N LEU A 83 1.91 5.82 -5.05
CA LEU A 83 0.61 5.71 -4.38
C LEU A 83 -0.29 6.91 -4.65
N GLU A 84 0.25 8.12 -4.54
CA GLU A 84 -0.49 9.37 -4.78
C GLU A 84 -0.98 9.52 -6.23
N SER A 85 -0.32 8.83 -7.18
CA SER A 85 -0.73 8.81 -8.59
C SER A 85 -1.86 7.83 -8.91
N LEU A 86 -2.19 6.92 -7.99
CA LEU A 86 -3.25 5.94 -8.20
C LEU A 86 -4.63 6.60 -8.13
N SER A 87 -5.59 6.06 -8.88
CA SER A 87 -6.99 6.50 -8.79
C SER A 87 -7.57 6.28 -7.39
N TRP A 88 -7.07 5.27 -6.67
CA TRP A 88 -7.32 5.04 -5.25
C TRP A 88 -6.24 4.13 -4.65
N TYR A 89 -6.09 4.18 -3.33
CA TYR A 89 -5.31 3.25 -2.50
C TYR A 89 -6.03 3.01 -1.17
N PHE A 90 -5.69 1.90 -0.50
CA PHE A 90 -6.14 1.65 0.86
C PHE A 90 -5.31 2.43 1.87
N TYR A 91 -5.94 2.79 2.99
CA TYR A 91 -5.28 3.35 4.15
C TYR A 91 -5.74 2.64 5.43
N GLY A 92 -4.93 2.76 6.48
CA GLY A 92 -5.31 2.43 7.85
C GLY A 92 -4.16 2.62 8.83
N GLY A 93 -4.36 2.22 10.09
CA GLY A 93 -3.38 2.39 11.16
C GLY A 93 -3.95 3.12 12.37
N SER A 94 -3.14 3.25 13.42
CA SER A 94 -3.52 3.88 14.68
C SER A 94 -3.79 5.39 14.54
N TYR A 95 -3.12 6.06 13.60
CA TYR A 95 -3.40 7.46 13.24
C TYR A 95 -4.86 7.68 12.80
N PHE A 96 -5.47 6.65 12.19
CA PHE A 96 -6.87 6.69 11.76
C PHE A 96 -7.82 6.08 12.80
N GLU A 97 -7.44 6.02 14.07
CA GLU A 97 -8.21 5.36 15.14
C GLU A 97 -8.53 3.88 14.80
N GLY A 98 -7.64 3.21 14.08
CA GLY A 98 -7.84 1.84 13.62
C GLY A 98 -8.82 1.69 12.43
N ARG A 99 -9.40 2.79 11.94
CA ARG A 99 -10.23 2.79 10.73
C ARG A 99 -9.38 2.46 9.51
N ARG A 100 -10.03 1.86 8.52
CA ARG A 100 -9.45 1.55 7.21
C ARG A 100 -10.46 1.82 6.10
N GLY A 101 -9.97 2.14 4.91
CA GLY A 101 -10.83 2.43 3.77
C GLY A 101 -10.03 2.64 2.49
N LYS A 102 -10.71 3.13 1.45
CA LYS A 102 -10.09 3.59 0.21
C LYS A 102 -10.11 5.11 0.16
N THR A 103 -9.03 5.70 -0.32
CA THR A 103 -8.91 7.15 -0.57
C THR A 103 -8.04 7.37 -1.81
N SER A 104 -7.81 8.62 -2.18
CA SER A 104 -6.92 9.00 -3.28
C SER A 104 -6.23 10.34 -2.98
N GLY A 105 -5.28 10.72 -3.83
CA GLY A 105 -4.57 11.99 -3.69
C GLY A 105 -3.42 11.94 -2.69
N ARG A 106 -3.04 13.12 -2.19
CA ARG A 106 -1.80 13.33 -1.42
C ARG A 106 -1.81 12.59 -0.08
N ILE A 107 -0.64 12.03 0.26
CA ILE A 107 -0.32 11.43 1.54
C ILE A 107 0.41 12.46 2.40
N TYR A 108 -0.13 12.71 3.60
CA TYR A 108 0.42 13.61 4.61
C TYR A 108 0.99 12.79 5.78
N LEU A 109 2.29 12.95 6.04
CA LEU A 109 3.02 12.17 7.06
C LEU A 109 3.16 12.93 8.38
N PHE A 110 3.25 14.26 8.31
CA PHE A 110 3.25 15.12 9.48
C PHE A 110 1.81 15.50 9.87
N PRO A 111 1.55 15.76 11.16
CA PRO A 111 0.31 16.39 11.62
C PRO A 111 0.06 17.75 10.95
#